data_AF-A0A2V8WW67-F1
#
_entry.id   AF-A0A2V8WW67-F1
#
_cell.length_a   1.000
_cell.length_b   1.000
_cell.length_c   1.000
_cell.angle_alpha   90.00
_cell.angle_beta   90.00
_cell.angle_gamma   90.00
#
_symmetry.space_group_name_H-M   'P 1'
#
loop_
_entity.id
_entity.type
_entity.pdbx_description
1 polymer ?
#
loop_
_entity_poly.entity_id
_entity_poly.type
_entity_poly.pdbx_seq_one_letter_code
_entity_poly.pdbx_strand_id
1 'polypeptide(L)'
;MNEKTFVGYLYVEYGRPGLGAVGTASGFRAELRSPGRLSGDEYGPDGQLTGTLTLNGSGVYVFQMKSTLTTASKSSVVLAKGATAGNVFWQVGNLATLGTNTAFAGSILANISDTITTGASVTGRVFALTGAVTLSGNRIRAASK
;
A
#
# COMPACT_ATOMS: atom_id res chain seq x y z
N MET A 1 7.54 -21.30 -13.24
CA MET A 1 6.87 -20.03 -13.54
C MET A 1 6.93 -19.21 -12.28
N ASN A 2 8.08 -18.56 -12.06
CA ASN A 2 8.50 -18.14 -10.73
C ASN A 2 8.75 -16.63 -10.76
N GLU A 3 8.14 -15.97 -9.78
CA GLU A 3 8.62 -14.75 -9.12
C GLU A 3 8.96 -13.56 -10.04
N LYS A 4 7.97 -12.68 -10.26
CA LYS A 4 8.28 -11.29 -10.60
C LYS A 4 8.73 -10.57 -9.33
N THR A 5 9.99 -10.80 -8.94
CA THR A 5 10.69 -9.95 -7.98
C THR A 5 10.75 -8.54 -8.57
N PHE A 6 10.12 -7.57 -7.93
CA PHE A 6 10.33 -6.17 -8.29
C PHE A 6 11.74 -5.76 -7.87
N VAL A 7 12.71 -5.80 -8.81
CA VAL A 7 13.97 -5.06 -8.68
C VAL A 7 13.79 -3.74 -9.43
N GLY A 8 12.92 -2.87 -8.89
CA GLY A 8 12.75 -1.51 -9.38
C GLY A 8 13.45 -0.54 -8.45
N TYR A 9 14.66 -0.09 -8.80
CA TYR A 9 15.20 1.12 -8.20
C TYR A 9 14.33 2.30 -8.69
N LEU A 10 13.45 2.82 -7.83
CA LEU A 10 12.70 4.04 -8.12
C LEU A 10 13.67 5.22 -8.05
N TYR A 11 14.35 5.53 -9.16
CA TYR A 11 15.20 6.72 -9.24
C TYR A 11 14.33 7.97 -9.39
N VAL A 12 14.36 8.81 -8.35
CA VAL A 12 14.42 10.28 -8.36
C VAL A 12 13.33 11.02 -9.15
N GLU A 13 12.40 11.63 -8.44
CA GLU A 13 11.70 12.84 -8.92
C GLU A 13 12.76 13.95 -8.97
N TYR A 14 12.97 14.56 -10.15
CA TYR A 14 13.82 15.73 -10.43
C TYR A 14 14.80 16.13 -9.29
N GLY A 15 15.97 15.49 -9.26
CA GLY A 15 17.12 15.97 -8.48
C GLY A 15 17.14 15.72 -6.97
N ARG A 16 16.28 14.86 -6.39
CA ARG A 16 16.40 14.46 -4.97
C ARG A 16 16.85 13.00 -4.78
N PRO A 17 18.11 12.75 -4.39
CA PRO A 17 18.58 11.43 -3.98
C PRO A 17 17.79 10.92 -2.76
N GLY A 18 17.30 9.67 -2.79
CA GLY A 18 16.81 8.96 -1.59
C GLY A 18 15.30 8.73 -1.45
N LEU A 19 14.50 9.06 -2.46
CA LEU A 19 13.07 8.72 -2.53
C LEU A 19 12.89 7.34 -3.22
N GLY A 20 12.19 6.39 -2.59
CA GLY A 20 11.92 5.08 -3.23
C GLY A 20 11.18 4.07 -2.37
N ALA A 21 10.60 3.05 -3.00
CA ALA A 21 9.99 1.89 -2.35
C ALA A 21 10.85 0.63 -2.60
N VAL A 22 11.21 -0.11 -1.56
CA VAL A 22 12.03 -1.34 -1.67
C VAL A 22 11.40 -2.46 -0.85
N GLY A 23 11.20 -3.64 -1.44
CA GLY A 23 10.61 -4.76 -0.72
C GLY A 23 9.97 -5.83 -1.60
N THR A 24 9.38 -6.83 -0.94
CA THR A 24 8.68 -7.97 -1.54
C THR A 24 7.20 -7.65 -1.74
N ALA A 25 6.93 -6.73 -2.67
CA ALA A 25 5.59 -6.37 -3.12
C ALA A 25 5.49 -6.65 -4.63
N SER A 26 4.38 -7.23 -5.08
CA SER A 26 4.13 -7.56 -6.49
C SER A 26 2.77 -7.04 -6.95
N GLY A 27 2.64 -6.75 -8.24
CA GLY A 27 1.38 -6.27 -8.84
C GLY A 27 1.14 -4.76 -8.73
N PHE A 28 2.10 -4.01 -8.16
CA PHE A 28 2.04 -2.55 -8.09
C PHE A 28 2.86 -1.93 -9.22
N ARG A 29 2.29 -1.02 -10.00
CA ARG A 29 3.11 -0.15 -10.87
C ARG A 29 3.53 1.07 -10.08
N ALA A 30 4.84 1.26 -9.93
CA ALA A 30 5.41 2.50 -9.41
C ALA A 30 5.70 3.43 -10.60
N GLU A 31 4.70 4.20 -11.03
CA GLU A 31 4.87 5.24 -12.04
C GLU A 31 5.07 6.58 -11.31
N LEU A 32 6.30 7.12 -11.35
CA LEU A 32 6.62 8.42 -10.78
C LEU A 32 6.27 9.51 -11.81
N ARG A 33 5.02 9.97 -11.83
CA ARG A 33 4.66 11.24 -12.49
C ARG A 33 3.83 12.09 -11.53
N SER A 34 4.13 13.38 -11.53
CA SER A 34 3.43 14.44 -10.80
C SER A 34 1.90 14.31 -10.95
N PRO A 35 1.09 14.91 -10.04
CA PRO A 35 -0.33 14.56 -9.86
C PRO A 35 -1.10 14.53 -11.18
N GLY A 36 -1.49 13.34 -11.62
CA GLY A 36 -2.15 13.13 -12.91
C GLY A 36 -2.86 11.77 -12.92
N ARG A 37 -4.13 11.80 -13.32
CA ARG A 37 -5.06 10.67 -13.38
C ARG A 37 -4.54 9.58 -14.33
N LEU A 38 -4.46 8.33 -13.86
CA LEU A 38 -4.21 7.16 -14.73
C LEU A 38 -5.54 6.57 -15.23
N SER A 39 -5.67 6.38 -16.54
CA SER A 39 -6.78 5.66 -17.18
C SER A 39 -6.70 4.15 -16.89
N GLY A 40 -7.85 3.47 -16.90
CA GLY A 40 -8.12 2.16 -16.29
C GLY A 40 -7.41 0.92 -16.88
N ASP A 41 -6.40 1.11 -17.73
CA ASP A 41 -5.80 0.06 -18.57
C ASP A 41 -4.40 -0.34 -18.07
N GLU A 42 -3.90 0.38 -17.06
CA GLU A 42 -2.52 0.37 -16.60
C GLU A 42 -2.36 -0.23 -15.18
N TYR A 43 -3.45 -0.60 -14.50
CA TYR A 43 -3.39 -1.17 -13.15
C TYR A 43 -3.08 -2.68 -13.19
N GLY A 44 -2.11 -3.14 -12.37
CA GLY A 44 -1.91 -4.57 -12.13
C GLY A 44 -3.21 -5.22 -11.60
N PRO A 45 -3.49 -6.51 -11.94
CA PRO A 45 -4.76 -7.13 -11.61
C PRO A 45 -5.00 -7.14 -10.10
N ASP A 46 -4.05 -7.66 -9.33
CA ASP A 46 -4.06 -7.71 -7.86
C ASP A 46 -2.73 -7.19 -7.31
N GLY A 47 -2.78 -6.54 -6.15
CA GLY A 47 -1.61 -6.18 -5.35
C GLY A 47 -1.37 -7.20 -4.25
N GLN A 48 -0.13 -7.68 -4.13
CA GLN A 48 0.26 -8.60 -3.06
C GLN A 48 1.50 -8.10 -2.33
N LEU A 49 1.43 -8.03 -0.99
CA LEU A 49 2.57 -7.75 -0.12
C LEU A 49 2.94 -9.02 0.64
N THR A 50 4.16 -9.52 0.43
CA THR A 50 4.65 -10.76 1.05
C THR A 50 5.95 -10.48 1.79
N GLY A 51 5.88 -9.84 2.96
CA GLY A 51 7.05 -9.43 3.73
C GLY A 51 7.09 -7.91 3.94
N THR A 52 8.28 -7.31 3.85
CA THR A 52 8.48 -5.90 4.21
C THR A 52 8.57 -5.03 2.96
N LEU A 53 7.78 -3.96 2.92
CA LEU A 53 7.87 -2.85 1.97
C LEU A 53 8.37 -1.60 2.70
N THR A 54 9.54 -1.07 2.33
CA THR A 54 10.08 0.16 2.93
C THR A 54 9.86 1.34 2.00
N LEU A 55 9.17 2.37 2.49
CA LEU A 55 8.99 3.67 1.84
C LEU A 55 10.04 4.64 2.39
N ASN A 56 10.99 5.01 1.55
CA ASN A 56 12.09 5.90 1.89
C ASN A 56 11.85 7.28 1.28
N GLY A 57 12.01 8.32 2.09
CA GLY A 57 11.95 9.71 1.64
C GLY A 57 10.66 10.42 2.01
N SER A 58 10.74 11.72 2.26
CA SER A 58 9.54 12.55 2.35
C SER A 58 8.88 12.64 0.98
N GLY A 59 7.62 12.23 0.87
CA GLY A 59 6.87 12.25 -0.38
C GLY A 59 5.46 11.71 -0.22
N VAL A 60 4.69 11.80 -1.30
CA VAL A 60 3.37 11.18 -1.41
C VAL A 60 3.52 9.85 -2.15
N TYR A 61 2.95 8.80 -1.59
CA TYR A 61 2.94 7.46 -2.16
C TYR A 61 1.51 7.06 -2.49
N VAL A 62 1.26 6.74 -3.76
CA VAL A 62 -0.05 6.27 -4.22
C VAL A 62 0.13 4.90 -4.86
N PHE A 63 -0.49 3.89 -4.27
CA PHE A 63 -0.55 2.53 -4.79
C PHE A 63 -1.95 2.30 -5.36
N GLN A 64 -2.03 1.85 -6.60
CA GLN A 64 -3.30 1.62 -7.28
C GLN A 64 -3.31 0.21 -7.88
N MET A 65 -4.39 -0.52 -7.65
CA MET A 65 -4.59 -1.89 -8.12
C MET A 65 -6.03 -2.09 -8.60
N LYS A 66 -6.21 -2.90 -9.65
CA LYS A 66 -7.50 -3.04 -10.34
C LYS A 66 -8.51 -3.82 -9.52
N SER A 67 -8.08 -4.88 -8.86
CA SER A 67 -8.93 -5.80 -8.13
C SER A 67 -8.56 -5.79 -6.66
N THR A 68 -7.74 -6.72 -6.17
CA THR A 68 -7.56 -6.91 -4.73
C THR A 68 -6.22 -6.40 -4.21
N LEU A 69 -6.17 -6.10 -2.91
CA LEU A 69 -4.93 -5.96 -2.14
C LEU A 69 -4.88 -7.05 -1.08
N THR A 70 -3.85 -7.89 -1.09
CA THR A 70 -3.67 -8.91 -0.04
C THR A 70 -2.28 -8.81 0.58
N THR A 71 -2.20 -8.80 1.91
CA THR A 71 -0.93 -8.98 2.63
C THR A 71 -0.81 -10.38 3.18
N ALA A 72 0.36 -11.00 3.05
CA ALA A 72 0.67 -12.23 3.77
C ALA A 72 0.78 -11.93 5.28
N SER A 73 0.58 -12.95 6.11
CA SER A 73 0.77 -12.84 7.56
C SER A 73 2.15 -12.28 7.90
N LYS A 74 2.22 -11.40 8.91
CA LYS A 74 3.45 -10.72 9.38
C LYS A 74 4.12 -9.82 8.33
N SER A 75 3.41 -9.41 7.27
CA SER A 75 3.92 -8.40 6.35
C SER A 75 3.96 -7.01 7.01
N SER A 76 4.78 -6.11 6.47
CA SER A 76 4.88 -4.75 7.00
C SER A 76 5.13 -3.68 5.94
N VAL A 77 4.64 -2.46 6.22
CA VAL A 77 5.01 -1.24 5.51
C VAL A 77 5.82 -0.36 6.46
N VAL A 78 7.11 -0.21 6.17
CA VAL A 78 8.07 0.56 6.97
C VAL A 78 8.26 1.94 6.36
N LEU A 79 8.13 2.98 7.17
CA LEU A 79 8.37 4.36 6.77
C LEU A 79 9.76 4.79 7.23
N ALA A 80 10.57 5.31 6.32
CA ALA A 80 11.94 5.69 6.57
C ALA A 80 12.28 7.03 5.91
N LYS A 81 13.34 7.68 6.43
CA LYS A 81 13.93 8.90 5.84
C LYS A 81 12.90 10.01 5.54
N GLY A 82 11.94 10.20 6.44
CA GLY A 82 10.92 11.27 6.34
C GLY A 82 9.60 10.87 5.66
N ALA A 83 9.41 9.60 5.28
CA ALA A 83 8.10 9.13 4.84
C ALA A 83 7.09 9.20 6.00
N THR A 84 5.85 9.66 5.73
CA THR A 84 4.79 9.75 6.74
C THR A 84 3.53 9.00 6.29
N ALA A 85 2.87 8.30 7.21
CA ALA A 85 1.69 7.50 6.90
C ALA A 85 0.52 8.34 6.38
N GLY A 86 0.46 9.63 6.75
CA GLY A 86 -0.55 10.57 6.26
C GLY A 86 -0.46 10.84 4.75
N ASN A 87 0.69 10.56 4.13
CA ASN A 87 0.95 10.76 2.71
C ASN A 87 1.02 9.43 1.93
N VAL A 88 0.53 8.33 2.49
CA VAL A 88 0.49 7.02 1.83
C VAL A 88 -0.96 6.62 1.56
N PHE A 89 -1.27 6.29 0.30
CA PHE A 89 -2.61 5.98 -0.18
C PHE A 89 -2.63 4.68 -0.97
N TRP A 90 -3.64 3.85 -0.71
CA TRP A 90 -3.85 2.56 -1.35
C TRP A 90 -5.25 2.53 -1.96
N GLN A 91 -5.37 2.73 -3.27
CA GLN A 91 -6.63 2.65 -4.00
C GLN A 91 -6.84 1.24 -4.54
N VAL A 92 -7.86 0.55 -4.02
CA VAL A 92 -8.15 -0.85 -4.29
C VAL A 92 -9.48 -0.97 -5.04
N GLY A 93 -9.44 -1.45 -6.28
CA GLY A 93 -10.64 -1.48 -7.13
C GLY A 93 -11.73 -2.47 -6.71
N ASN A 94 -11.40 -3.44 -5.83
CA ASN A 94 -12.35 -4.37 -5.24
C ASN A 94 -12.19 -4.40 -3.71
N LEU A 95 -11.50 -5.40 -3.16
CA LEU A 95 -11.38 -5.62 -1.73
C LEU A 95 -9.92 -5.62 -1.25
N ALA A 96 -9.69 -5.21 0.00
CA ALA A 96 -8.41 -5.39 0.66
C ALA A 96 -8.51 -6.41 1.80
N THR A 97 -7.50 -7.28 1.92
CA THR A 97 -7.34 -8.20 3.04
C THR A 97 -5.94 -8.03 3.63
N LEU A 98 -5.88 -7.56 4.88
CA LEU A 98 -4.63 -7.56 5.63
C LEU A 98 -4.50 -8.86 6.40
N GLY A 99 -3.53 -9.70 6.05
CA GLY A 99 -3.22 -10.96 6.72
C GLY A 99 -2.80 -10.76 8.18
N THR A 100 -2.80 -11.85 8.94
CA THR A 100 -2.67 -11.78 10.41
C THR A 100 -1.38 -11.11 10.83
N ASN A 101 -1.43 -10.30 11.88
CA ASN A 101 -0.27 -9.56 12.41
C ASN A 101 0.46 -8.68 11.37
N THR A 102 -0.23 -8.23 10.31
CA THR A 102 0.34 -7.23 9.38
C THR A 102 0.49 -5.87 10.07
N ALA A 103 1.63 -5.20 9.87
CA ALA A 103 1.84 -3.82 10.30
C ALA A 103 1.73 -2.88 9.10
N PHE A 104 0.59 -2.22 8.93
CA PHE A 104 0.27 -1.45 7.72
C PHE A 104 0.35 0.06 7.94
N ALA A 105 0.79 0.78 6.91
CA ALA A 105 0.88 2.24 6.90
C ALA A 105 0.17 2.83 5.68
N GLY A 106 -0.64 3.86 5.90
CA GLY A 106 -1.38 4.57 4.86
C GLY A 106 -2.89 4.40 4.96
N SER A 107 -3.59 5.13 4.08
CA SER A 107 -5.05 5.07 3.96
C SER A 107 -5.45 4.07 2.88
N ILE A 108 -6.26 3.07 3.26
CA ILE A 108 -6.85 2.09 2.33
C ILE A 108 -8.20 2.63 1.87
N LEU A 109 -8.42 2.64 0.55
CA LEU A 109 -9.67 3.01 -0.09
C LEU A 109 -10.07 1.87 -1.02
N ALA A 110 -10.85 0.93 -0.51
CA ALA A 110 -11.39 -0.19 -1.26
C ALA A 110 -12.81 0.11 -1.77
N ASN A 111 -13.09 -0.29 -3.01
CA ASN A 111 -14.40 -0.10 -3.62
C ASN A 111 -15.49 -0.92 -2.90
N ILE A 112 -15.20 -2.16 -2.52
CA ILE A 112 -16.18 -3.09 -1.94
C ILE A 112 -15.98 -3.25 -0.45
N SER A 113 -14.90 -3.89 0.00
CA SER A 113 -14.73 -4.19 1.42
C SER A 113 -13.26 -4.23 1.85
N ASP A 114 -13.05 -4.01 3.15
CA ASP A 114 -11.75 -4.18 3.79
C ASP A 114 -11.88 -5.22 4.91
N THR A 115 -11.00 -6.21 4.92
CA THR A 115 -10.89 -7.21 5.98
C THR A 115 -9.53 -7.07 6.67
N ILE A 116 -9.55 -6.63 7.92
CA ILE A 116 -8.35 -6.47 8.74
C ILE A 116 -8.32 -7.66 9.71
N THR A 117 -7.52 -8.69 9.38
CA THR A 117 -7.54 -9.95 10.13
C THR A 117 -6.81 -9.83 11.48
N THR A 118 -6.93 -10.86 12.31
CA THR A 118 -6.48 -10.85 13.72
C THR A 118 -5.07 -10.34 13.91
N GLY A 119 -4.91 -9.39 14.84
CA GLY A 119 -3.63 -8.83 15.25
C GLY A 119 -2.98 -7.88 14.24
N ALA A 120 -3.56 -7.69 13.05
CA ALA A 120 -3.10 -6.67 12.13
C ALA A 120 -3.35 -5.25 12.69
N SER A 121 -2.50 -4.30 12.32
CA SER A 121 -2.56 -2.91 12.74
C SER A 121 -2.43 -1.96 11.55
N VAL A 122 -3.07 -0.80 11.64
CA VAL A 122 -3.05 0.24 10.60
C VAL A 122 -2.70 1.57 11.24
N THR A 123 -1.63 2.20 10.75
CA THR A 123 -1.38 3.64 10.96
C THR A 123 -1.82 4.37 9.71
N GLY A 124 -3.00 4.99 9.76
CA GLY A 124 -3.66 5.59 8.60
C GLY A 124 -5.18 5.56 8.75
N ARG A 125 -5.87 5.12 7.69
CA ARG A 125 -7.34 5.05 7.62
C ARG A 125 -7.76 3.82 6.81
N VAL A 126 -8.99 3.33 7.01
CA VAL A 126 -9.54 2.17 6.31
C VAL A 126 -10.94 2.54 5.84
N PHE A 127 -11.20 2.44 4.53
CA PHE A 127 -12.45 2.85 3.90
C PHE A 127 -12.92 1.80 2.90
N ALA A 128 -14.14 1.33 3.10
CA ALA A 128 -14.90 0.56 2.12
C ALA A 128 -16.03 1.45 1.56
N LEU A 129 -16.09 1.62 0.23
CA LEU A 129 -17.06 2.54 -0.38
C LEU A 129 -18.48 1.97 -0.45
N THR A 130 -18.63 0.67 -0.74
CA THR A 130 -19.94 0.05 -0.99
C THR A 130 -20.28 -1.10 -0.04
N GLY A 131 -19.32 -1.55 0.76
CA GLY A 131 -19.48 -2.66 1.70
C GLY A 131 -18.90 -2.34 3.06
N ALA A 132 -18.52 -3.40 3.79
CA ALA A 132 -18.09 -3.28 5.18
C ALA A 132 -16.57 -3.22 5.36
N VAL A 133 -16.16 -2.56 6.43
CA VAL A 133 -14.85 -2.76 7.05
C VAL A 133 -15.00 -3.76 8.17
N THR A 134 -14.33 -4.91 8.07
CA THR A 134 -14.35 -5.98 9.09
C THR A 134 -13.06 -5.96 9.90
N LEU A 135 -13.18 -5.93 11.23
CA LEU A 135 -12.06 -5.91 12.18
C LEU A 135 -12.13 -7.12 13.12
N SER A 136 -10.96 -7.69 13.44
CA SER A 136 -10.77 -8.74 14.44
C SER A 136 -9.58 -8.37 15.35
N GLY A 137 -9.84 -7.78 16.52
CA GLY A 137 -8.80 -7.47 17.51
C GLY A 137 -7.68 -6.54 16.99
N ASN A 138 -8.03 -5.58 16.13
CA ASN A 138 -7.05 -4.70 15.47
C ASN A 138 -6.79 -3.40 16.20
N ARG A 139 -5.62 -2.81 15.92
CA ARG A 139 -5.29 -1.44 16.33
C ARG A 139 -5.27 -0.53 15.12
N ILE A 140 -6.23 0.39 15.04
CA ILE A 140 -6.31 1.41 13.98
C ILE A 140 -5.98 2.77 14.58
N ARG A 141 -5.02 3.50 14.00
CA ARG A 141 -4.57 4.81 14.46
C ARG A 141 -4.58 5.79 13.32
N ALA A 142 -5.21 6.95 13.51
CA ALA A 142 -5.12 8.03 12.55
C ALA A 142 -3.66 8.45 12.35
N ALA A 143 -3.27 8.67 11.10
CA ALA A 143 -1.96 9.23 10.79
C ALA A 143 -1.99 10.77 10.92
N SER A 144 -0.98 11.33 11.56
CA SER A 144 -0.64 12.75 11.41
C SER A 144 0.00 13.00 10.03
N LYS A 145 -0.09 14.22 9.53
CA LYS A 145 0.52 14.63 8.27
C LYS A 145 2.04 14.62 8.37
#